data_AF-A0A9R0JII8-F1
#
_entry.id   AF-A0A9R0JII8-F1
#
_cell.length_a   1.000
_cell.length_b   1.000
_cell.length_c   1.000
_cell.angle_alpha   90.00
_cell.angle_beta   90.00
_cell.angle_gamma   90.00
#
_symmetry.space_group_name_H-M   'P 1'
#
loop_
_entity.id
_entity.type
_entity.pdbx_description
1 polymer ?
#
loop_
_entity_poly.entity_id
_entity_poly.type
_entity_poly.pdbx_seq_one_letter_code
_entity_poly.pdbx_strand_id
1 'polypeptide(L)'
;MLYVNDLIMFGNDSATITTFKPYSRDCFKMKDLGSLKYFLGIEVSRSASGLFLCQRKYTLDIITEAGLSGAKPCGFPIEQNHRLSLADGPLLKDPEAYRRLVGRLVYLVVTRPDLAYSVHVLSQFLQEP
;
A
#
# COMPACT_ATOMS: atom_id res chain seq x y z
N MET A 1 10.02 4.73 14.56
CA MET A 1 9.31 3.49 14.15
C MET A 1 10.34 2.49 13.69
N LEU A 2 10.31 1.26 14.19
CA LEU A 2 11.20 0.18 13.76
C LEU A 2 10.37 -0.87 13.02
N TYR A 3 10.79 -1.26 11.82
CA TYR A 3 10.21 -2.35 11.05
C TYR A 3 11.32 -3.28 10.56
N VAL A 4 11.42 -4.45 11.17
CA VAL A 4 12.46 -5.46 10.88
C VAL A 4 13.87 -4.84 10.91
N ASN A 5 14.40 -4.43 9.76
CA ASN A 5 15.74 -3.85 9.61
C ASN A 5 15.73 -2.33 9.36
N ASP A 6 14.55 -1.73 9.17
CA ASP A 6 14.41 -0.31 8.85
C ASP A 6 13.99 0.47 10.10
N LEU A 7 14.78 1.49 10.45
CA LEU A 7 14.44 2.46 11.49
C LEU A 7 14.08 3.79 10.84
N ILE A 8 12.85 4.25 11.04
CA ILE A 8 12.45 5.60 10.65
C ILE A 8 12.46 6.51 11.88
N MET A 9 13.23 7.59 11.76
CA MET A 9 13.29 8.68 12.73
C MET A 9 12.47 9.87 12.24
N PHE A 10 11.57 10.36 13.09
CA PHE A 10 10.83 11.60 12.90
C PHE A 10 11.01 12.46 14.14
N GLY A 11 11.14 13.77 13.98
CA GLY A 11 11.28 14.70 15.09
C GLY A 11 11.19 16.14 14.59
N ASN A 12 10.78 17.03 15.49
CA ASN A 12 10.71 18.47 15.27
C ASN A 12 12.04 19.19 15.59
N ASP A 13 12.95 18.54 16.32
CA ASP A 13 14.28 19.06 16.60
C ASP A 13 15.35 18.31 15.78
N SER A 14 15.94 19.01 14.81
CA SER A 14 17.02 18.48 13.98
C SER A 14 18.30 18.23 14.77
N ALA A 15 18.55 18.96 15.86
CA ALA A 15 19.75 18.77 16.66
C ALA A 15 19.74 17.40 17.36
N THR A 16 18.64 17.08 18.05
CA THR A 16 18.44 15.76 18.68
C THR A 16 18.55 14.61 17.67
N ILE A 17 17.96 14.74 16.49
CA ILE A 17 18.09 13.71 15.43
C ILE A 17 19.56 13.54 15.03
N THR A 18 20.30 14.63 14.87
CA THR A 18 21.70 14.60 14.47
C THR A 18 22.58 13.96 15.54
N THR A 19 22.29 14.18 16.82
CA THR A 19 23.00 13.54 17.94
C THR A 19 22.64 12.07 18.11
N PHE A 20 21.41 11.68 17.80
CA PHE A 20 20.95 10.29 17.94
C PHE A 20 21.46 9.36 16.81
N LYS A 21 21.73 9.90 15.62
CA LYS A 21 22.31 9.15 14.48
C LYS A 21 23.61 8.40 14.83
N PRO A 22 24.67 9.04 15.38
CA PRO A 22 25.91 8.34 15.73
C PRO A 22 25.69 7.31 16.84
N TYR A 23 24.86 7.61 17.84
CA TYR A 23 24.50 6.64 18.88
C TYR A 23 23.87 5.37 18.28
N SER A 24 22.94 5.53 17.34
CA SER A 24 22.28 4.40 16.65
C SER A 24 23.27 3.62 15.77
N ARG A 25 24.24 4.30 15.15
CA ARG A 25 25.30 3.66 14.37
C ARG A 25 26.22 2.84 15.26
N ASP A 26 26.61 3.34 16.42
CA ASP A 26 27.60 2.69 17.28
C ASP A 26 27.00 1.52 18.07
N CYS A 27 25.79 1.69 18.61
CA CYS A 27 25.11 0.62 19.34
C CYS A 27 24.56 -0.50 18.45
N PHE A 28 24.01 -0.15 17.27
CA PHE A 28 23.25 -1.10 16.45
C PHE A 28 23.85 -1.33 15.06
N LYS A 29 25.01 -0.74 14.74
CA LYS A 29 25.64 -0.81 13.41
C LYS A 29 24.72 -0.37 12.28
N MET A 30 23.77 0.52 12.58
CA MET A 30 22.81 1.02 11.60
C MET A 30 23.49 1.96 10.62
N LYS A 31 23.12 1.84 9.34
CA LYS A 31 23.57 2.73 8.27
C LYS A 31 22.55 3.84 8.08
N ASP A 32 23.01 5.09 8.11
CA ASP A 32 22.16 6.22 7.71
C ASP A 32 21.98 6.21 6.18
N LEU A 33 20.72 6.13 5.74
CA LEU A 33 20.32 6.20 4.34
C LEU A 33 19.90 7.62 3.92
N GLY A 34 19.96 8.58 4.84
CA GLY A 34 19.58 9.97 4.63
C GLY A 34 18.08 10.18 4.68
N SER A 35 17.58 11.05 3.79
CA SER A 35 16.15 11.35 3.75
C SER A 35 15.34 10.15 3.30
N LEU A 36 14.21 9.90 3.99
CA LEU A 36 13.27 8.83 3.64
C LEU A 36 12.78 8.99 2.20
N LYS A 37 13.11 8.02 1.33
CA LYS A 37 12.67 7.91 -0.07
C LYS A 37 11.75 6.72 -0.32
N TYR A 38 11.97 5.61 0.39
CA TYR A 38 11.21 4.39 0.26
C TYR A 38 10.98 3.77 1.64
N PHE A 39 9.76 3.31 1.91
CA PHE A 39 9.43 2.53 3.10
C PHE A 39 8.31 1.53 2.79
N LEU A 40 8.52 0.24 3.08
CA LEU A 40 7.55 -0.83 2.79
C LEU A 40 7.09 -0.86 1.31
N GLY A 41 7.93 -0.43 0.37
CA GLY A 41 7.53 -0.31 -1.04
C GLY A 41 6.61 0.88 -1.35
N ILE A 42 6.41 1.79 -0.40
CA ILE A 42 5.83 3.13 -0.61
C ILE A 42 6.97 4.11 -0.91
N GLU A 43 6.84 4.81 -2.04
CA GLU A 43 7.68 5.93 -2.41
C GLU A 43 7.28 7.17 -1.63
N VAL A 44 8.25 7.84 -1.04
CA VAL A 44 8.08 9.08 -0.28
C VAL A 44 8.81 10.20 -1.01
N SER A 45 8.05 11.16 -1.53
CA SER A 45 8.57 12.39 -2.14
C SER A 45 8.29 13.57 -1.23
N ARG A 46 9.25 14.49 -1.13
CA ARG A 46 9.12 15.70 -0.31
C ARG A 46 8.95 16.91 -1.23
N SER A 47 7.94 17.72 -0.96
CA SER A 47 7.71 19.01 -1.62
C SER A 47 7.64 20.11 -0.57
N ALA A 48 7.66 21.38 -1.01
CA ALA A 48 7.43 22.52 -0.12
C ALA A 48 6.03 22.47 0.56
N SER A 49 5.07 21.76 -0.04
CA SER A 49 3.72 21.58 0.50
C SER A 49 3.58 20.39 1.45
N GLY A 50 4.59 19.54 1.60
CA GLY A 50 4.58 18.41 2.52
C GLY A 50 5.17 17.12 1.95
N LEU A 51 4.60 15.98 2.37
CA LEU A 51 5.01 14.65 1.93
C LEU A 51 3.98 14.10 0.94
N PHE A 52 4.47 13.54 -0.17
CA PHE A 52 3.69 12.80 -1.14
C PHE A 52 4.06 11.33 -1.08
N LEU A 53 3.06 10.47 -0.86
CA LEU A 53 3.21 9.02 -0.81
C LEU A 53 2.72 8.42 -2.13
N CYS A 54 3.53 7.57 -2.75
CA CYS A 54 3.22 6.97 -4.05
C CYS A 54 3.46 5.45 -4.02
N GLN A 55 2.55 4.69 -4.62
CA GLN A 55 2.69 3.24 -4.82
C GLN A 55 2.46 2.88 -6.30
N ARG A 56 2.93 3.73 -7.22
CA ARG A 56 2.71 3.54 -8.67
C ARG A 56 3.23 2.19 -9.16
N LYS A 57 4.45 1.81 -8.78
CA LYS A 57 5.03 0.51 -9.15
C LYS A 57 4.13 -0.64 -8.67
N TYR A 58 3.74 -0.62 -7.40
CA TYR A 58 2.87 -1.64 -6.83
C TYR A 58 1.50 -1.72 -7.53
N THR A 59 0.94 -0.57 -7.91
CA THR A 59 -0.32 -0.50 -8.68
C THR A 59 -0.18 -1.16 -10.04
N LEU A 60 0.90 -0.87 -10.76
CA LEU A 60 1.19 -1.49 -12.07
C LEU A 60 1.41 -2.99 -11.96
N ASP A 61 2.07 -3.44 -10.89
CA ASP A 61 2.29 -4.86 -10.63
C ASP A 61 0.97 -5.60 -10.36
N ILE A 62 0.00 -4.98 -9.67
CA ILE A 62 -1.35 -5.54 -9.49
C ILE A 62 -2.07 -5.64 -10.84
N ILE A 63 -2.06 -4.58 -11.64
CA ILE A 63 -2.72 -4.53 -12.95
C ILE A 63 -2.15 -5.60 -13.88
N THR A 64 -0.83 -5.77 -13.87
CA THR A 64 -0.15 -6.76 -14.72
C THR A 64 -0.48 -8.18 -14.28
N GLU A 65 -0.46 -8.46 -12.98
CA GLU A 65 -0.83 -9.78 -12.43
C GLU A 65 -2.31 -10.14 -12.69
N ALA A 66 -3.20 -9.15 -12.66
CA ALA A 66 -4.61 -9.33 -13.00
C ALA A 66 -4.88 -9.43 -14.51
N GLY A 67 -3.87 -9.27 -15.38
CA GLY A 67 -4.04 -9.27 -16.84
C GLY A 67 -4.76 -8.04 -17.40
N LEU A 68 -4.78 -6.92 -16.66
CA LEU A 68 -5.55 -5.71 -16.97
C LEU A 68 -4.70 -4.58 -17.58
N SER A 69 -3.49 -4.85 -18.06
CA SER A 69 -2.57 -3.80 -18.58
C SER A 69 -3.10 -3.02 -19.77
N GLY A 70 -4.05 -3.58 -20.53
CA GLY A 70 -4.75 -2.91 -21.63
C GLY A 70 -6.13 -2.34 -21.28
N ALA A 71 -6.54 -2.42 -20.01
CA ALA A 71 -7.86 -1.97 -19.60
C ALA A 71 -8.00 -0.44 -19.69
N LYS A 72 -9.19 0.03 -20.07
CA LYS A 72 -9.48 1.46 -20.10
C LYS A 72 -9.55 2.02 -18.67
N PRO A 73 -8.96 3.20 -18.39
CA PRO A 73 -9.10 3.84 -17.09
C PRO A 73 -10.58 4.10 -16.79
N CYS A 74 -11.03 3.68 -15.61
CA CYS A 74 -12.35 4.05 -15.10
C CYS A 74 -12.21 5.17 -14.07
N GLY A 75 -13.02 6.22 -14.21
CA GLY A 75 -13.04 7.34 -13.25
C GLY A 75 -13.77 7.01 -11.95
N PHE A 76 -14.62 5.97 -11.96
CA PHE A 76 -15.42 5.55 -10.81
C PHE A 76 -15.09 4.10 -10.43
N PRO A 77 -14.62 3.84 -9.20
CA PRO A 77 -14.15 2.51 -8.82
C PRO A 77 -15.28 1.49 -8.66
N ILE A 78 -16.46 1.90 -8.19
CA ILE A 78 -17.71 1.11 -8.18
C ILE A 78 -18.89 2.06 -7.87
N GLU A 79 -20.09 1.77 -8.38
CA GLU A 79 -21.29 2.51 -7.96
C GLU A 79 -21.68 2.17 -6.52
N GLN A 80 -22.02 3.19 -5.73
CA GLN A 80 -22.55 3.00 -4.38
C GLN A 80 -23.94 2.33 -4.48
N ASN A 81 -24.16 1.29 -3.68
CA ASN A 81 -25.35 0.42 -3.72
C ASN A 81 -25.39 -0.59 -4.88
N HIS A 82 -24.25 -0.88 -5.53
CA HIS A 82 -24.16 -2.03 -6.41
C HIS A 82 -24.37 -3.30 -5.57
N ARG A 83 -25.61 -3.83 -5.56
CA ARG A 83 -25.94 -5.11 -4.96
C ARG A 83 -25.31 -6.18 -5.84
N LEU A 84 -24.06 -6.55 -5.53
CA LEU A 84 -23.58 -7.87 -5.88
C LEU A 84 -24.57 -8.83 -5.20
N SER A 85 -25.50 -9.38 -5.99
CA SER A 85 -26.45 -10.38 -5.52
C SER A 85 -25.67 -11.42 -4.72
N LEU A 86 -26.14 -11.75 -3.52
CA LEU A 86 -25.61 -12.84 -2.70
C LEU A 86 -25.39 -14.07 -3.59
N ALA A 87 -24.13 -14.28 -3.99
CA ALA A 87 -23.56 -15.45 -4.65
C ALA A 87 -24.54 -16.45 -5.31
N ASP A 88 -25.34 -16.03 -6.29
CA ASP A 88 -26.07 -16.96 -7.17
C ASP A 88 -25.17 -17.51 -8.30
N GLY A 89 -23.88 -17.15 -8.31
CA GLY A 89 -22.89 -17.56 -9.29
C GLY A 89 -22.03 -18.75 -8.83
N PRO A 90 -21.40 -19.48 -9.76
CA PRO A 90 -20.47 -20.55 -9.42
C PRO A 90 -19.23 -19.97 -8.70
N LEU A 91 -18.74 -20.70 -7.70
CA LEU A 91 -17.49 -20.38 -6.99
C LEU A 91 -16.32 -20.26 -7.96
N LEU A 92 -15.35 -19.41 -7.60
CA LEU A 92 -14.14 -19.27 -8.39
C LEU A 92 -13.33 -20.57 -8.39
N LYS A 93 -12.79 -20.91 -9.55
CA LYS A 93 -11.89 -22.07 -9.72
C LYS A 93 -10.61 -21.95 -8.88
N ASP A 94 -10.16 -20.73 -8.64
CA ASP A 94 -8.97 -20.42 -7.84
C ASP A 94 -9.28 -19.35 -6.78
N PRO A 95 -9.71 -19.78 -5.58
CA PRO A 95 -9.95 -18.88 -4.45
C PRO A 95 -8.69 -18.17 -3.93
N GLU A 96 -7.50 -18.75 -4.13
CA GLU A 96 -6.25 -18.17 -3.64
C GLU A 96 -5.86 -16.94 -4.44
N ALA A 97 -6.01 -16.98 -5.76
CA ALA A 97 -5.80 -15.82 -6.62
C ALA A 97 -6.70 -14.64 -6.22
N TYR A 98 -7.96 -14.91 -5.88
CA TYR A 98 -8.89 -13.89 -5.39
C TYR A 98 -8.43 -13.29 -4.06
N ARG A 99 -8.16 -14.14 -3.05
CA ARG A 99 -7.73 -13.69 -1.72
C ARG A 99 -6.43 -12.90 -1.79
N ARG A 100 -5.48 -13.33 -2.63
CA ARG A 100 -4.22 -12.63 -2.91
C ARG A 100 -4.49 -11.24 -3.52
N LEU A 101 -5.35 -11.15 -4.53
CA LEU A 101 -5.69 -9.88 -5.16
C LEU A 101 -6.33 -8.92 -4.15
N VAL A 102 -7.32 -9.38 -3.38
CA VAL A 102 -7.96 -8.56 -2.33
C VAL A 102 -6.93 -8.11 -1.29
N GLY A 103 -6.03 -8.99 -0.84
CA GLY A 103 -4.95 -8.63 0.08
C GLY A 103 -4.03 -7.53 -0.48
N ARG A 104 -3.68 -7.60 -1.77
CA ARG A 104 -2.89 -6.55 -2.43
C ARG A 104 -3.66 -5.23 -2.54
N LEU A 105 -4.96 -5.29 -2.82
CA LEU A 105 -5.81 -4.10 -2.88
C LEU A 105 -5.96 -3.44 -1.51
N VAL A 106 -6.09 -4.21 -0.43
CA VAL A 106 -6.08 -3.69 0.95
C VAL A 106 -4.80 -2.91 1.23
N TYR A 107 -3.65 -3.42 0.80
CA TYR A 107 -2.39 -2.68 0.94
C TYR A 107 -2.35 -1.39 0.10
N LEU A 108 -2.93 -1.41 -1.11
CA LEU A 108 -3.00 -0.25 -1.99
C LEU A 108 -3.90 0.87 -1.44
N VAL A 109 -4.95 0.54 -0.67
CA VAL A 109 -5.86 1.52 -0.03
C VAL A 109 -5.11 2.53 0.85
N VAL A 110 -3.93 2.17 1.37
CA VAL A 110 -3.06 3.09 2.15
C VAL A 110 -2.73 4.36 1.38
N THR A 111 -2.51 4.29 0.06
CA THR A 111 -2.26 5.46 -0.80
C THR A 111 -3.42 5.83 -1.72
N ARG A 112 -4.43 4.96 -1.84
CA ARG A 112 -5.64 5.14 -2.66
C ARG A 112 -6.92 4.91 -1.84
N PRO A 113 -7.25 5.82 -0.90
CA PRO A 113 -8.41 5.67 -0.02
C PRO A 113 -9.74 5.70 -0.80
N ASP A 114 -9.76 6.24 -2.00
CA ASP A 114 -10.90 6.22 -2.92
C ASP A 114 -11.35 4.79 -3.30
N LEU A 115 -10.46 3.80 -3.20
CA LEU A 115 -10.78 2.40 -3.45
C LEU A 115 -11.37 1.66 -2.24
N ALA A 116 -11.37 2.29 -1.05
CA ALA A 116 -11.71 1.61 0.20
C ALA A 116 -13.09 0.95 0.16
N TYR A 117 -14.08 1.61 -0.45
CA TYR A 117 -15.42 1.05 -0.59
C TYR A 117 -15.44 -0.21 -1.47
N SER A 118 -14.83 -0.16 -2.66
CA SER A 118 -14.73 -1.32 -3.54
C SER A 118 -14.01 -2.49 -2.88
N VAL A 119 -12.90 -2.22 -2.19
CA VAL A 119 -12.13 -3.25 -1.48
C VAL A 119 -12.90 -3.83 -0.30
N HIS A 120 -13.69 -3.02 0.41
CA HIS A 120 -14.56 -3.49 1.48
C HIS A 120 -15.63 -4.45 0.95
N VAL A 121 -16.29 -4.10 -0.17
CA VAL A 121 -17.29 -4.96 -0.81
C VAL A 121 -16.67 -6.28 -1.26
N LEU A 122 -15.50 -6.25 -1.92
CA LEU A 122 -14.79 -7.47 -2.32
C LEU A 122 -14.38 -8.34 -1.11
N SER A 123 -13.93 -7.70 -0.03
CA SER A 123 -13.55 -8.42 1.19
C SER A 123 -14.68 -9.27 1.81
N GLN A 124 -15.95 -8.96 1.53
CA GLN A 124 -17.10 -9.75 2.03
C GLN A 124 -17.14 -11.17 1.45
N PHE A 125 -16.54 -11.39 0.27
CA PHE A 125 -16.56 -12.68 -0.43
C PHE A 125 -15.29 -13.53 -0.16
N LEU A 126 -14.43 -13.16 0.79
CA LEU A 126 -13.16 -13.87 1.02
C LEU A 126 -13.32 -15.34 1.48
N GLN A 127 -14.42 -15.67 2.15
CA GLN A 127 -14.66 -17.03 2.66
C GLN A 127 -15.00 -18.00 1.52
N GLU A 128 -15.99 -17.64 0.70
CA GLU A 128 -16.48 -18.43 -0.44
C GLU A 128 -16.52 -17.55 -1.71
N PRO A 129 -15.34 -17.27 -2.32
CA PRO A 129 -15.24 -16.39 -3.47
C PRO A 129 -15.63 -17.04 -4.79
#